data_AF-A0A920J6G3-F1
#
_entry.id   AF-A0A920J6G3-F1
#
_cell.length_a   1.000
_cell.length_b   1.000
_cell.length_c   1.000
_cell.angle_alpha   90.00
_cell.angle_beta   90.00
_cell.angle_gamma   90.00
#
_symmetry.space_group_name_H-M   'P 1'
#
loop_
_entity.id
_entity.type
_entity.pdbx_description
1 polymer ?
#
loop_
_entity_poly.entity_id
_entity_poly.type
_entity_poly.pdbx_seq_one_letter_code
_entity_poly.pdbx_strand_id
1 'polypeptide(L)'
;MDNKTQIQPYGSWSSPISAESLVKGVSTISEIKTDQSDIWWSESRPDEGGRVAVVCLFEGQGPKEITPAEANVRSKVHEYGGGAWWVRDKGIILCEF
;
A
#
# COMPACT_ATOMS: atom_id res chain seq x y z
N MET A 1 -23.93 -11.74 -30.39
CA MET A 1 -24.35 -10.78 -29.35
C MET A 1 -23.93 -9.42 -29.85
N ASP A 2 -24.91 -8.64 -30.32
CA ASP A 2 -24.67 -7.41 -31.04
C ASP A 2 -24.36 -6.29 -30.04
N ASN A 3 -23.08 -5.97 -29.88
CA ASN A 3 -22.65 -4.86 -29.03
C ASN A 3 -22.81 -3.56 -29.82
N LYS A 4 -24.05 -3.06 -29.93
CA LYS A 4 -24.33 -1.74 -30.51
C LYS A 4 -23.94 -0.66 -29.50
N THR A 5 -22.95 0.15 -29.84
CA THR A 5 -22.61 1.36 -29.08
C THR A 5 -23.80 2.32 -29.06
N GLN A 6 -24.36 2.58 -27.88
CA GLN A 6 -25.48 3.50 -27.71
C GLN A 6 -24.95 4.93 -27.50
N ILE A 7 -25.40 5.87 -28.34
CA ILE A 7 -25.11 7.30 -28.13
C ILE A 7 -25.97 7.79 -26.95
N GLN A 8 -25.33 8.38 -25.95
CA GLN A 8 -26.00 8.98 -24.79
C GLN A 8 -25.35 10.33 -24.43
N PRO A 9 -26.05 11.24 -23.73
CA PRO A 9 -25.49 12.49 -23.23
C PRO A 9 -24.25 12.27 -22.36
N TYR A 10 -23.31 13.23 -22.38
CA TYR A 10 -22.14 13.20 -21.50
C TYR A 10 -22.56 13.05 -20.03
N GLY A 11 -21.91 12.13 -19.32
CA GLY A 11 -22.18 11.84 -17.90
C GLY A 11 -23.28 10.81 -17.63
N SER A 12 -23.97 10.29 -18.66
CA SER A 12 -25.05 9.31 -18.49
C SER A 12 -24.68 7.86 -18.83
N TRP A 13 -23.45 7.63 -19.30
CA TRP A 13 -22.96 6.29 -19.63
C TRP A 13 -22.97 5.39 -18.39
N SER A 14 -23.54 4.19 -18.54
CA SER A 14 -23.47 3.17 -17.51
C SER A 14 -22.00 2.87 -17.20
N SER A 15 -21.60 3.14 -15.95
CA SER A 15 -20.25 2.90 -15.45
C SER A 15 -20.23 1.64 -14.59
N PRO A 16 -19.30 0.70 -14.83
CA PRO A 16 -19.05 -0.41 -13.89
C PRO A 16 -18.32 0.07 -12.62
N ILE A 17 -17.79 1.30 -12.60
CA ILE A 17 -17.12 1.91 -11.45
C ILE A 17 -18.17 2.61 -10.60
N SER A 18 -18.45 2.05 -9.41
CA SER A 18 -19.38 2.61 -8.43
C SER A 18 -18.68 3.60 -7.49
N ALA A 19 -19.46 4.44 -6.78
CA ALA A 19 -18.92 5.26 -5.70
C ALA A 19 -18.27 4.42 -4.59
N GLU A 20 -18.81 3.23 -4.31
CA GLU A 20 -18.21 2.26 -3.38
C GLU A 20 -16.82 1.80 -3.84
N SER A 21 -16.64 1.64 -5.16
CA SER A 21 -15.34 1.25 -5.74
C SER A 21 -14.25 2.31 -5.52
N LEU A 22 -14.64 3.57 -5.30
CA LEU A 22 -13.71 4.68 -5.02
C LEU A 22 -13.29 4.74 -3.55
N VAL A 23 -14.16 4.32 -2.63
CA VAL A 23 -13.89 4.36 -1.19
C VAL A 23 -13.32 3.06 -0.66
N LYS A 24 -13.39 1.98 -1.45
CA LYS A 24 -12.73 0.72 -1.11
C LYS A 24 -11.23 0.99 -0.94
N GLY A 25 -10.71 0.67 0.23
CA GLY A 25 -9.31 0.86 0.58
C GLY A 25 -8.38 0.26 -0.46
N VAL A 26 -7.58 1.09 -1.12
CA VAL A 26 -6.51 0.61 -2.01
C VAL A 26 -5.21 0.67 -1.23
N SER A 27 -4.60 -0.50 -1.00
CA SER A 27 -3.25 -0.56 -0.45
C SER A 27 -2.28 0.14 -1.40
N THR A 28 -1.46 1.02 -0.83
CA THR A 28 -0.44 1.79 -1.53
C THR A 28 0.93 1.30 -1.09
N ILE A 29 1.84 1.17 -2.04
CA ILE A 29 3.24 0.79 -1.83
C ILE A 29 4.10 2.05 -1.87
N SER A 30 5.03 2.19 -0.92
CA SER A 30 5.98 3.29 -0.87
C SER A 30 7.32 2.88 -0.21
N GLU A 31 8.29 3.79 -0.23
CA GLU A 31 9.60 3.65 0.44
C GLU A 31 10.35 2.34 0.18
N ILE A 32 10.32 1.85 -1.07
CA ILE A 32 10.97 0.60 -1.48
C ILE A 32 12.48 0.64 -1.19
N LYS A 33 13.00 -0.40 -0.56
CA LYS A 33 14.43 -0.60 -0.27
C LYS A 33 14.83 -2.04 -0.59
N THR A 34 16.13 -2.25 -0.80
CA THR A 34 16.71 -3.58 -1.00
C THR A 34 17.76 -3.84 0.07
N ASP A 35 17.78 -5.05 0.61
CA ASP A 35 18.85 -5.54 1.47
C ASP A 35 19.26 -6.94 0.98
N GLN A 36 20.47 -7.05 0.45
CA GLN A 36 20.93 -8.25 -0.25
C GLN A 36 19.97 -8.63 -1.40
N SER A 37 19.38 -9.82 -1.38
CA SER A 37 18.40 -10.30 -2.36
C SER A 37 16.94 -10.06 -1.96
N ASP A 38 16.70 -9.45 -0.79
CA ASP A 38 15.37 -9.22 -0.25
C ASP A 38 14.87 -7.81 -0.63
N ILE A 39 13.58 -7.70 -1.00
CA ILE A 39 12.93 -6.44 -1.38
C ILE A 39 11.94 -6.04 -0.29
N TRP A 40 12.03 -4.80 0.19
CA TRP A 40 11.26 -4.28 1.31
C TRP A 40 10.45 -3.05 0.90
N TRP A 41 9.26 -2.86 1.46
CA TRP A 41 8.45 -1.66 1.23
C TRP A 41 7.52 -1.34 2.39
N SER A 42 7.09 -0.09 2.44
CA SER A 42 5.93 0.35 3.21
C SER A 42 4.67 -0.01 2.44
N GLU A 43 3.70 -0.64 3.09
CA GLU A 43 2.39 -0.89 2.51
C GLU A 43 1.29 -0.37 3.42
N SER A 44 0.39 0.45 2.88
CA SER A 44 -0.76 0.92 3.66
C SER A 44 -1.79 -0.19 3.88
N ARG A 45 -2.51 -0.09 4.99
CA ARG A 45 -3.64 -0.93 5.37
C ARG A 45 -4.86 -0.04 5.59
N PRO A 46 -5.54 0.40 4.52
CA PRO A 46 -6.64 1.37 4.64
C PRO A 46 -7.78 0.87 5.53
N ASP A 47 -8.06 -0.43 5.46
CA ASP A 47 -9.12 -1.08 6.24
C ASP A 47 -8.71 -1.39 7.70
N GLU A 48 -7.44 -1.16 8.07
CA GLU A 48 -6.89 -1.42 9.41
C GLU A 48 -6.50 -0.11 10.10
N GLY A 49 -7.43 0.85 10.12
CA GLY A 49 -7.19 2.17 10.75
C GLY A 49 -6.18 3.04 9.99
N GLY A 50 -5.90 2.72 8.72
CA GLY A 50 -4.95 3.47 7.89
C GLY A 50 -3.49 3.30 8.33
N ARG A 51 -3.18 2.24 9.09
CA ARG A 51 -1.80 1.96 9.50
C ARG A 51 -0.91 1.63 8.30
N VAL A 52 0.40 1.75 8.50
CA VAL A 52 1.42 1.34 7.52
C VAL A 52 2.21 0.18 8.09
N ALA A 53 2.30 -0.90 7.32
CA ALA A 53 3.10 -2.08 7.61
C ALA A 53 4.40 -2.06 6.81
N VAL A 54 5.44 -2.74 7.31
CA VAL A 54 6.63 -3.05 6.50
C VAL A 54 6.50 -4.48 5.99
N VAL A 55 6.65 -4.65 4.69
CA VAL A 55 6.54 -5.93 4.00
C VAL A 55 7.88 -6.27 3.35
N CYS A 56 8.25 -7.55 3.38
CA CYS A 56 9.45 -8.07 2.74
C CYS A 56 9.10 -9.21 1.79
N LEU A 57 9.61 -9.14 0.57
CA LEU A 57 9.71 -10.26 -0.36
C LEU A 57 11.10 -10.88 -0.19
N PHE A 58 11.16 -12.01 0.52
CA PHE A 58 12.39 -12.79 0.64
C PHE A 58 12.68 -13.55 -0.65
N GLU A 59 13.96 -13.69 -0.99
CA GLU A 59 14.37 -14.46 -2.17
C GLU A 59 13.76 -15.88 -2.18
N GLY A 60 13.12 -16.23 -3.30
CA GLY A 60 12.47 -17.54 -3.48
C GLY A 60 11.20 -17.76 -2.65
N GLN A 61 10.70 -16.74 -1.95
CA GLN A 61 9.47 -16.80 -1.15
C GLN A 61 8.46 -15.75 -1.63
N GLY A 62 7.26 -15.79 -1.03
CA GLY A 62 6.26 -14.74 -1.22
C GLY A 62 6.47 -13.54 -0.29
N PRO A 63 5.75 -12.43 -0.54
CA PRO A 63 5.74 -11.26 0.33
C PRO A 63 5.21 -11.64 1.72
N LYS A 64 5.84 -11.11 2.77
CA LYS A 64 5.47 -11.30 4.17
C LYS A 64 5.47 -9.97 4.90
N GLU A 65 4.41 -9.72 5.66
CA GLU A 65 4.38 -8.61 6.61
C GLU A 65 5.34 -8.89 7.77
N ILE A 66 6.21 -7.93 8.07
CA ILE A 66 7.28 -8.05 9.08
C ILE A 66 6.91 -7.38 10.38
N THR A 67 6.06 -6.35 10.32
CA THR A 67 5.58 -5.61 11.49
C THR A 67 4.44 -6.34 12.20
N PRO A 68 4.29 -6.19 13.53
CA PRO A 68 3.09 -6.60 14.25
C PRO A 68 1.81 -5.97 13.67
N ALA A 69 0.66 -6.61 13.91
CA ALA A 69 -0.63 -6.20 13.34
C ALA A 69 -1.09 -4.82 13.86
N GLU A 70 -0.67 -4.45 15.06
CA GLU A 70 -0.99 -3.19 15.73
C GLU A 70 -0.04 -2.04 15.36
N ALA A 71 1.10 -2.33 14.74
CA ALA A 71 2.12 -1.34 14.46
C ALA A 71 1.73 -0.42 13.30
N ASN A 72 1.97 0.88 13.48
CA ASN A 72 1.77 1.91 12.46
C ASN A 72 3.10 2.60 12.15
N VAL A 73 3.82 2.09 11.14
CA VAL A 73 5.16 2.54 10.77
C VAL A 73 5.09 3.84 9.97
N ARG A 74 4.88 4.94 10.69
CA ARG A 74 4.81 6.31 10.16
C ARG A 74 5.61 7.25 11.03
N SER A 75 6.02 8.35 10.42
CA SER A 75 6.64 9.48 11.11
C SER A 75 5.83 10.75 10.88
N LYS A 76 6.10 11.80 11.67
CA LYS A 76 5.62 13.17 11.44
C LYS A 76 6.70 14.07 10.86
N VAL A 77 7.70 13.51 10.16
CA VAL A 77 8.74 14.33 9.52
C VAL A 77 8.07 15.35 8.59
N HIS A 78 8.24 16.63 8.90
CA HIS A 78 7.57 17.75 8.22
C HIS A 78 6.04 17.64 8.15
N GLU A 79 5.39 16.89 9.05
CA GLU A 79 3.95 16.52 9.02
C GLU A 79 3.50 15.68 7.80
N TYR A 80 4.37 15.50 6.81
CA TYR A 80 4.13 14.64 5.64
C TYR A 80 4.54 13.19 5.89
N GLY A 81 5.51 12.98 6.79
CA GLY A 81 6.09 11.68 7.11
C GLY A 81 7.30 11.34 6.23
N GLY A 82 7.65 10.05 6.22
CA GLY A 82 8.82 9.51 5.53
C GLY A 82 9.96 9.14 6.46
N GLY A 83 10.82 8.23 6.01
CA GLY A 83 11.96 7.74 6.78
C GLY A 83 11.56 7.01 8.06
N ALA A 84 10.37 6.40 8.09
CA ALA A 84 9.84 5.77 9.30
C ALA A 84 10.51 4.43 9.63
N TRP A 85 11.28 3.87 8.70
CA TRP A 85 12.03 2.64 8.89
C TRP A 85 13.26 2.54 7.98
N TRP A 86 14.19 1.70 8.39
CA TRP A 86 15.38 1.34 7.64
C TRP A 86 15.73 -0.13 7.84
N VAL A 87 16.31 -0.76 6.82
CA VAL A 87 16.75 -2.15 6.84
C VAL A 87 18.24 -2.25 6.50
N ARG A 88 18.94 -3.14 7.19
CA ARG A 88 20.31 -3.54 6.87
C ARG A 88 20.62 -4.89 7.50
N ASP A 89 21.28 -5.77 6.74
CA ASP A 89 21.72 -7.09 7.23
C ASP A 89 20.55 -7.87 7.87
N LYS A 90 19.36 -7.76 7.27
CA LYS A 90 18.06 -8.30 7.69
C LYS A 90 17.51 -7.78 9.02
N GLY A 91 18.22 -6.85 9.67
CA GLY A 91 17.73 -6.09 10.82
C GLY A 91 16.90 -4.89 10.37
N ILE A 92 15.78 -4.64 11.05
CA ILE A 92 14.94 -3.47 10.84
C ILE A 92 14.96 -2.54 12.06
N ILE A 93 15.08 -1.24 11.80
CA ILE A 93 14.75 -0.19 12.76
C ILE A 93 13.53 0.56 12.24
N LEU A 94 12.62 0.91 13.14
CA LEU A 94 11.39 1.61 12.80
C LEU A 94 10.98 2.57 13.91
N CYS A 95 10.14 3.52 13.56
CA CYS A 95 9.37 4.33 14.50
C CYS A 95 7.89 4.08 14.28
N GLU A 96 7.13 4.15 15.37
CA GLU A 96 5.68 4.02 15.39
C GLU A 96 5.05 5.37 15.72
N PHE A 97 3.87 5.60 15.16
CA PHE A 97 3.11 6.85 15.32
C PHE A 97 2.30 6.90 16.63
#